data_AF-A0A817D920-F1
#
_entry.id   AF-A0A817D920-F1
#
_cell.length_a   1.000
_cell.length_b   1.000
_cell.length_c   1.000
_cell.angle_alpha   90.00
_cell.angle_beta   90.00
_cell.angle_gamma   90.00
#
_symmetry.space_group_name_H-M   'P 1'
#
loop_
_entity.id
_entity.type
_entity.pdbx_description
1 polymer ?
#
loop_
_entity_poly.entity_id
_entity_poly.type
_entity_poly.pdbx_seq_one_letter_code
_entity_poly.pdbx_strand_id
1 'polypeptide(L)'
;MHGTTQNSIDLNYSHKLQQTDDGPFEQAKEIFSEFISSGDPTYIRTIPRMLKIMKNIFNHSSMPIHYEFNEQEFTYRFYQIACNAQSFSSPTYATTLYTRFLSNIRQRDRTGLYHILQTYLKGEPIDQVFGGLFPLQSSLNHSCDNSCEIMDCQVTSEVAGIKVRCKHQLKPGDELTINYVDLALGRRARRAMLKRAYNFWCECQRCTFEGDDAYSCTECKTLSPIIDNPNPNLTNGNIPYRKPFAACSRCRNAWYCSSTCQKQAWKRGHKLICKDWTKERSSSSAN
;
A
#
# COMPACT_ATOMS: atom_id res chain seq x y z
N MET A 1 42.73 11.86 -9.48
CA MET A 1 42.66 10.40 -9.27
C MET A 1 41.24 10.06 -8.81
N HIS A 2 40.36 9.81 -9.78
CA HIS A 2 38.97 9.44 -9.55
C HIS A 2 38.87 7.92 -9.41
N GLY A 3 38.27 7.44 -8.33
CA GLY A 3 37.92 6.04 -8.14
C GLY A 3 36.41 5.89 -8.03
N THR A 4 35.76 5.59 -9.15
CA THR A 4 34.36 5.14 -9.24
C THR A 4 34.32 3.61 -9.10
N THR A 5 33.70 3.11 -8.04
CA THR A 5 33.32 1.70 -7.92
C THR A 5 31.94 1.52 -8.54
N GLN A 6 31.90 1.00 -9.78
CA GLN A 6 30.71 0.40 -10.38
C GLN A 6 30.51 -0.99 -9.76
N ASN A 7 29.40 -1.19 -9.05
CA ASN A 7 28.90 -2.54 -8.79
C ASN A 7 28.15 -2.99 -10.05
N SER A 8 28.82 -3.77 -10.89
CA SER A 8 28.18 -4.56 -11.95
C SER A 8 27.42 -5.71 -11.30
N ILE A 9 26.10 -5.72 -11.45
CA ILE A 9 25.28 -6.90 -11.14
C ILE A 9 25.42 -7.85 -12.34
N ASP A 10 26.03 -8.99 -12.11
CA ASP A 10 26.15 -10.11 -13.06
C ASP A 10 24.74 -10.57 -13.49
N LEU A 11 24.43 -10.42 -14.78
CA LEU A 11 23.15 -10.82 -15.40
C LEU A 11 23.18 -12.24 -16.00
N ASN A 12 24.07 -13.10 -15.53
CA ASN A 12 24.14 -14.49 -16.02
C ASN A 12 23.31 -15.43 -15.14
N TYR A 13 21.99 -15.36 -15.29
CA TYR A 13 21.09 -16.47 -14.90
C TYR A 13 20.37 -17.03 -16.12
N SER A 14 21.17 -17.40 -17.13
CA SER A 14 20.71 -18.13 -18.31
C SER A 14 21.05 -19.60 -18.14
N HIS A 15 20.11 -20.39 -17.61
CA HIS A 15 20.15 -21.85 -17.72
C HIS A 15 18.84 -22.38 -18.31
N LYS A 16 18.89 -22.59 -19.63
CA LYS A 16 18.23 -23.61 -20.46
C LYS A 16 16.80 -24.02 -20.06
N LEU A 17 15.83 -23.51 -20.82
CA LEU A 17 14.52 -24.15 -20.96
C LEU A 17 14.40 -24.74 -22.38
N GLN A 18 14.09 -26.04 -22.41
CA GLN A 18 13.74 -26.77 -23.62
C GLN A 18 12.46 -26.18 -24.21
N GLN A 19 12.45 -26.03 -25.54
CA GLN A 19 11.36 -25.45 -26.31
C GLN A 19 10.08 -26.29 -26.19
N THR A 20 9.07 -25.75 -25.51
CA THR A 20 7.66 -25.99 -25.82
C THR A 20 7.09 -24.73 -26.47
N ASP A 21 6.08 -24.88 -27.33
CA ASP A 21 5.49 -23.84 -28.18
C ASP A 21 4.78 -22.69 -27.39
N ASP A 22 4.88 -22.71 -26.06
CA ASP A 22 4.31 -21.73 -25.12
C ASP A 22 5.21 -20.48 -24.93
N GLY A 23 6.33 -20.40 -25.64
CA GLY A 23 7.42 -19.44 -25.44
C GLY A 23 7.00 -17.97 -25.26
N PRO A 24 6.12 -17.39 -26.10
CA PRO A 24 5.73 -15.99 -25.96
C PRO A 24 4.83 -15.71 -24.74
N PHE A 25 3.96 -16.65 -24.39
CA PHE A 25 3.02 -16.49 -23.27
C PHE A 25 3.71 -16.69 -21.94
N GLU A 26 4.61 -17.67 -21.85
CA GLU A 26 5.36 -17.94 -20.62
C GLU A 26 6.41 -16.85 -20.39
N GLN A 27 7.04 -16.30 -21.44
CA GLN A 27 7.87 -15.10 -21.33
C GLN A 27 7.07 -13.87 -20.89
N ALA A 28 5.86 -13.67 -21.42
CA ALA A 28 4.99 -12.57 -20.98
C ALA A 28 4.56 -12.73 -19.53
N LYS A 29 4.28 -13.96 -19.08
CA LYS A 29 3.94 -14.28 -17.68
C LYS A 29 5.11 -14.09 -16.73
N GLU A 30 6.32 -14.50 -17.09
CA GLU A 30 7.51 -14.34 -16.26
C GLU A 30 7.68 -12.89 -15.83
N ILE A 31 7.52 -11.94 -16.78
CA ILE A 31 7.60 -10.51 -16.50
C ILE A 31 6.61 -10.10 -15.41
N PHE A 32 5.38 -10.62 -15.41
CA PHE A 32 4.35 -10.23 -14.43
C PHE A 32 4.27 -11.13 -13.18
N SER A 33 4.98 -12.26 -13.18
CA SER A 33 5.02 -13.19 -12.04
C SER A 33 5.65 -12.54 -10.79
N GLU A 34 6.54 -11.56 -11.00
CA GLU A 34 7.17 -10.76 -9.96
C GLU A 34 6.28 -9.64 -9.41
N PHE A 35 5.16 -9.31 -10.05
CA PHE A 35 4.38 -8.09 -9.75
C PHE A 35 3.05 -8.34 -9.03
N ILE A 36 2.65 -9.61 -8.87
CA ILE A 36 1.34 -9.94 -8.31
C ILE A 36 1.49 -11.13 -7.38
N SER A 37 1.14 -10.91 -6.13
CA SER A 37 0.89 -12.00 -5.20
C SER A 37 -0.30 -12.81 -5.69
N SER A 38 -0.11 -14.12 -5.91
CA SER A 38 -1.24 -15.03 -5.99
C SER A 38 -2.03 -14.90 -4.68
N GLY A 39 -3.27 -14.43 -4.77
CA GLY A 39 -4.14 -14.39 -3.61
C GLY A 39 -4.66 -15.78 -3.25
N ASP A 40 -5.64 -15.84 -2.35
CA ASP A 40 -6.13 -17.11 -1.84
C ASP A 40 -6.81 -17.92 -2.96
N PRO A 41 -6.30 -19.11 -3.32
CA PRO A 41 -6.90 -19.93 -4.39
C PRO A 41 -8.33 -20.37 -4.04
N THR A 42 -8.72 -20.33 -2.78
CA THR A 42 -10.09 -20.64 -2.35
C THR A 42 -11.07 -19.49 -2.63
N TYR A 43 -10.59 -18.29 -2.98
CA TYR A 43 -11.42 -17.11 -3.21
C TYR A 43 -12.44 -17.31 -4.34
N ILE A 44 -12.15 -18.20 -5.28
CA ILE A 44 -13.08 -18.64 -6.34
C ILE A 44 -14.44 -19.07 -5.77
N ARG A 45 -14.44 -19.73 -4.60
CA ARG A 45 -15.66 -20.21 -3.93
C ARG A 45 -16.57 -19.05 -3.49
N THR A 46 -16.01 -17.87 -3.29
CA THR A 46 -16.76 -16.67 -2.90
C THR A 46 -17.39 -15.95 -4.10
N ILE A 47 -16.82 -16.12 -5.30
CA ILE A 47 -17.24 -15.43 -6.54
C ILE A 47 -17.37 -16.38 -7.75
N PRO A 48 -18.12 -17.48 -7.65
CA PRO A 48 -18.16 -18.52 -8.69
C PRO A 48 -18.67 -18.02 -10.04
N ARG A 49 -19.51 -16.97 -10.05
CA ARG A 49 -20.00 -16.33 -11.27
C ARG A 49 -18.89 -15.65 -12.07
N MET A 50 -17.88 -15.08 -11.41
CA MET A 50 -16.76 -14.41 -12.08
C MET A 50 -15.90 -15.42 -12.86
N LEU A 51 -15.67 -16.61 -12.30
CA LEU A 51 -14.96 -17.68 -13.00
C LEU A 51 -15.65 -18.04 -14.33
N LYS A 52 -16.97 -18.17 -14.31
CA LYS A 52 -17.76 -18.45 -15.52
C LYS A 52 -17.63 -17.34 -16.56
N ILE A 53 -17.71 -16.07 -16.13
CA ILE A 53 -17.57 -14.92 -17.02
C ILE A 53 -16.17 -14.88 -17.65
N MET A 54 -15.13 -15.01 -16.83
CA MET A 54 -13.75 -15.00 -17.32
C MET A 54 -13.48 -16.18 -18.25
N LYS A 55 -13.95 -17.39 -17.94
CA LYS A 55 -13.87 -18.53 -18.86
C LYS A 55 -14.49 -18.22 -20.23
N ASN A 56 -15.68 -17.60 -20.25
CA ASN A 56 -16.32 -17.22 -21.52
C ASN A 56 -15.52 -16.17 -22.29
N ILE A 57 -14.90 -15.20 -21.62
CA ILE A 57 -14.10 -14.14 -22.25
C ILE A 57 -12.79 -14.72 -22.79
N PHE A 58 -12.02 -15.41 -21.96
CA PHE A 58 -10.69 -15.91 -22.33
C PHE A 58 -10.74 -17.07 -23.33
N ASN A 59 -11.85 -17.81 -23.40
CA ASN A 59 -12.07 -18.84 -24.43
C ASN A 59 -12.77 -18.30 -25.69
N HIS A 60 -13.10 -17.00 -25.76
CA HIS A 60 -13.77 -16.44 -26.93
C HIS A 60 -12.83 -16.43 -28.15
N SER A 61 -13.36 -16.73 -29.34
CA SER A 61 -12.58 -16.83 -30.58
C SER A 61 -11.91 -15.54 -31.02
N SER A 62 -12.31 -14.39 -30.47
CA SER A 62 -11.71 -13.08 -30.74
C SER A 62 -10.46 -12.79 -29.90
N MET A 63 -10.11 -13.65 -28.95
CA MET A 63 -8.91 -13.43 -28.12
C MET A 63 -7.65 -13.66 -28.96
N PRO A 64 -6.66 -12.76 -28.89
CA PRO A 64 -5.44 -12.88 -29.70
C PRO A 64 -4.52 -14.03 -29.26
N ILE A 65 -4.74 -14.58 -28.07
CA ILE A 65 -3.96 -15.67 -27.48
C ILE A 65 -4.94 -16.68 -26.89
N HIS A 66 -4.78 -17.96 -27.27
CA HIS A 66 -5.57 -19.07 -26.75
C HIS A 66 -4.72 -19.95 -25.83
N TYR A 67 -5.24 -20.23 -24.64
CA TYR A 67 -4.60 -21.11 -23.66
C TYR A 67 -5.67 -21.72 -22.74
N GLU A 68 -5.32 -22.77 -22.00
CA GLU A 68 -6.24 -23.39 -21.05
C GLU A 68 -6.53 -22.47 -19.85
N PHE A 69 -7.78 -22.01 -19.73
CA PHE A 69 -8.20 -21.17 -18.60
C PHE A 69 -8.74 -22.01 -17.43
N ASN A 70 -7.83 -22.44 -16.55
CA ASN A 70 -8.14 -23.20 -15.34
C ASN A 70 -8.35 -22.30 -14.10
N GLU A 71 -8.60 -22.90 -12.92
CA GLU A 71 -8.83 -22.17 -11.66
C GLU A 71 -7.60 -21.38 -11.18
N GLN A 72 -6.41 -21.90 -11.46
CA GLN A 72 -5.16 -21.22 -11.12
C GLN A 72 -4.98 -19.97 -11.99
N GLU A 73 -5.24 -20.07 -13.29
CA GLU A 73 -5.24 -18.91 -14.19
C GLU A 73 -6.29 -17.87 -13.80
N PHE A 74 -7.50 -18.30 -13.47
CA PHE A 74 -8.51 -17.40 -12.92
C PHE A 74 -7.98 -16.61 -11.73
N THR A 75 -7.37 -17.30 -10.77
CA THR A 75 -6.85 -16.67 -9.54
C THR A 75 -5.84 -15.61 -9.91
N TYR A 76 -4.87 -15.95 -10.76
CA TYR A 76 -3.85 -15.01 -11.19
C TYR A 76 -4.48 -13.78 -11.88
N ARG A 77 -5.29 -13.99 -12.94
CA ARG A 77 -5.92 -12.92 -13.72
C ARG A 77 -6.84 -12.04 -12.89
N PHE A 78 -7.62 -12.64 -12.00
CA PHE A 78 -8.53 -11.91 -11.12
C PHE A 78 -7.75 -10.97 -10.19
N TYR A 79 -6.68 -11.46 -9.55
CA TYR A 79 -5.88 -10.60 -8.67
C TYR A 79 -5.12 -9.50 -9.44
N GLN A 80 -4.74 -9.71 -10.71
CA GLN A 80 -4.20 -8.61 -11.53
C GLN A 80 -5.22 -7.49 -11.76
N ILE A 81 -6.46 -7.86 -12.05
CA ILE A 81 -7.55 -6.90 -12.25
C ILE A 81 -7.89 -6.21 -10.92
N ALA A 82 -8.01 -6.98 -9.84
CA ALA A 82 -8.40 -6.48 -8.53
C ALA A 82 -7.41 -5.45 -7.96
N CYS A 83 -6.10 -5.63 -8.19
CA CYS A 83 -5.09 -4.67 -7.74
C CYS A 83 -5.18 -3.30 -8.43
N ASN A 84 -5.88 -3.22 -9.56
CA ASN A 84 -6.03 -2.01 -10.37
C ASN A 84 -7.44 -1.40 -10.31
N ALA A 85 -8.38 -2.10 -9.68
CA ALA A 85 -9.75 -1.63 -9.54
C ALA A 85 -9.84 -0.53 -8.48
N GLN A 86 -10.57 0.53 -8.79
CA GLN A 86 -10.97 1.54 -7.82
C GLN A 86 -12.44 1.37 -7.48
N SER A 87 -12.78 1.60 -6.22
CA SER A 87 -14.16 1.61 -5.74
C SER A 87 -14.36 2.81 -4.83
N PHE A 88 -15.44 3.54 -5.05
CA PHE A 88 -15.81 4.71 -4.28
C PHE A 88 -17.19 4.47 -3.67
N SER A 89 -17.26 4.57 -2.35
CA SER A 89 -18.51 4.53 -1.60
C SER A 89 -19.08 5.93 -1.46
N SER A 90 -20.39 6.02 -1.24
CA SER A 90 -21.03 7.30 -0.96
C SER A 90 -20.40 7.93 0.30
N PRO A 91 -20.27 9.27 0.38
CA PRO A 91 -20.01 9.97 1.65
C PRO A 91 -20.96 9.54 2.79
N THR A 92 -22.16 9.06 2.43
CA THR A 92 -23.13 8.46 3.36
C THR A 92 -22.56 7.25 4.11
N TYR A 93 -21.68 6.45 3.51
CA TYR A 93 -21.08 5.26 4.13
C TYR A 93 -20.08 5.61 5.25
N ALA A 94 -19.22 6.61 5.03
CA ALA A 94 -18.36 7.15 6.08
C ALA A 94 -19.19 7.69 7.25
N THR A 95 -20.30 8.36 6.93
CA THR A 95 -21.29 8.82 7.90
C THR A 95 -21.94 7.64 8.65
N THR A 96 -22.26 6.53 7.99
CA THR A 96 -22.85 5.33 8.62
C THR A 96 -21.86 4.61 9.55
N LEU A 97 -20.59 4.44 9.18
CA LEU A 97 -19.58 3.86 10.06
C LEU A 97 -19.31 4.76 11.27
N TYR A 98 -19.25 6.08 11.06
CA TYR A 98 -19.18 7.06 12.14
C TYR A 98 -20.41 7.02 13.05
N THR A 99 -21.62 6.89 12.47
CA THR A 99 -22.88 6.75 13.22
C THR A 99 -22.92 5.45 14.02
N ARG A 100 -22.40 4.35 13.46
CA ARG A 100 -22.28 3.06 14.14
C ARG A 100 -21.27 3.13 15.29
N PHE A 101 -20.15 3.83 15.11
CA PHE A 101 -19.22 4.17 16.18
C PHE A 101 -19.88 5.01 17.28
N LEU A 102 -20.61 6.08 16.93
CA LEU A 102 -21.37 6.90 17.88
C LEU A 102 -22.46 6.11 18.61
N SER A 103 -23.12 5.16 17.93
CA SER A 103 -24.16 4.31 18.52
C SER A 103 -23.62 3.38 19.62
N ASN A 104 -22.32 3.08 19.59
CA ASN A 104 -21.60 2.30 20.61
C ASN A 104 -21.07 3.15 21.78
N ILE A 105 -21.27 4.48 21.77
CA ILE A 105 -20.96 5.34 22.92
C ILE A 105 -22.04 5.14 23.99
N ARG A 106 -21.61 4.92 25.24
CA ARG A 106 -22.48 4.58 26.38
C ARG A 106 -23.51 5.69 26.67
N GLN A 107 -24.67 5.27 27.18
CA GLN A 107 -25.95 5.98 27.23
C GLN A 107 -25.99 7.44 27.76
N ARG A 108 -24.96 7.95 28.45
CA ARG A 108 -25.01 9.26 29.12
C ARG A 108 -24.78 10.50 28.23
N ASP A 109 -24.32 10.34 26.99
CA ASP A 109 -24.04 11.47 26.06
C ASP A 109 -25.09 11.63 24.93
N ARG A 110 -26.21 10.91 25.02
CA ARG A 110 -27.09 10.62 23.87
C ARG A 110 -28.17 11.65 23.52
N THR A 111 -28.27 12.79 24.20
CA THR A 111 -29.57 13.51 24.21
C THR A 111 -29.75 14.57 23.12
N GLY A 112 -28.69 15.08 22.47
CA GLY A 112 -28.82 16.17 21.48
C GLY A 112 -28.47 15.77 20.05
N LEU A 113 -27.22 15.35 19.83
CA LEU A 113 -26.66 15.17 18.49
C LEU A 113 -27.27 13.98 17.72
N TYR A 114 -27.62 12.92 18.44
CA TYR A 114 -28.13 11.67 17.87
C TYR A 114 -29.48 11.86 17.16
N HIS A 115 -30.37 12.69 17.72
CA HIS A 115 -31.68 12.96 17.12
C HIS A 115 -31.61 13.83 15.86
N ILE A 116 -30.69 14.80 15.82
CA ILE A 116 -30.49 15.64 14.63
C ILE A 116 -29.96 14.79 13.46
N LEU A 117 -28.97 13.92 13.72
CA LEU A 117 -28.38 13.06 12.69
C LEU A 117 -29.35 12.01 12.14
N GLN A 118 -30.26 11.48 12.96
CA GLN A 118 -31.27 10.52 12.54
C GLN A 118 -32.29 11.13 11.56
N THR A 119 -32.48 12.45 11.59
CA THR A 119 -33.40 13.17 10.69
C THR A 119 -32.85 13.21 9.24
N TYR A 120 -31.53 13.18 9.07
CA TYR A 120 -30.86 13.20 7.75
C TYR A 120 -30.64 11.82 7.13
N LEU A 121 -30.87 10.74 7.87
CA LEU A 121 -30.61 9.37 7.42
C LEU A 121 -31.92 8.61 7.19
N LYS A 122 -32.52 8.78 6.00
CA LYS A 122 -33.62 7.92 5.51
C LYS A 122 -33.08 6.92 4.48
N GLY A 123 -32.96 5.64 4.84
CA GLY A 123 -32.70 4.52 3.91
C GLY A 123 -31.50 3.61 4.26
N GLU A 124 -31.44 2.44 3.61
CA GLU A 124 -30.27 1.54 3.62
C GLU A 124 -29.09 2.22 2.89
N PRO A 125 -27.86 2.21 3.44
CA PRO A 125 -26.71 2.83 2.80
C PRO A 125 -26.36 2.12 1.49
N ILE A 126 -26.04 2.89 0.44
CA ILE A 126 -25.53 2.34 -0.81
C ILE A 126 -24.04 1.99 -0.62
N ASP A 127 -23.71 0.70 -0.66
CA ASP A 127 -22.37 0.17 -0.36
C ASP A 127 -21.29 0.66 -1.35
N GLN A 128 -21.63 0.90 -2.62
CA GLN A 128 -20.73 1.47 -3.63
C GLN A 128 -21.52 2.34 -4.60
N VAL A 129 -21.10 3.59 -4.79
CA VAL A 129 -21.74 4.50 -5.76
C VAL A 129 -21.19 4.23 -7.16
N PHE A 130 -19.89 3.99 -7.27
CA PHE A 130 -19.29 3.48 -8.50
C PHE A 130 -17.94 2.79 -8.25
N GLY A 131 -17.57 1.92 -9.19
CA GLY A 131 -16.23 1.35 -9.27
C GLY A 131 -15.81 1.22 -10.73
N GLY A 132 -14.51 1.14 -10.98
CA GLY A 132 -14.00 1.10 -12.35
C GLY A 132 -12.52 0.76 -12.45
N LEU A 133 -12.11 0.46 -13.68
CA LEU A 133 -10.71 0.32 -14.07
C LEU A 133 -10.32 1.56 -14.86
N PHE A 134 -9.21 2.20 -14.47
CA PHE A 134 -8.77 3.47 -15.00
C PHE A 134 -7.34 3.35 -15.54
N PRO A 135 -7.16 2.99 -16.83
CA PRO A 135 -5.86 2.58 -17.37
C PRO A 135 -4.72 3.59 -17.12
N LEU A 136 -5.00 4.89 -17.27
CA LEU A 136 -4.01 5.94 -17.01
C LEU A 136 -3.63 6.01 -15.53
N GLN A 137 -4.59 5.86 -14.61
CA GLN A 137 -4.31 5.82 -13.17
C GLN A 137 -3.59 4.53 -12.77
N SER A 138 -3.97 3.39 -13.35
CA SER A 138 -3.32 2.09 -13.12
C SER A 138 -1.85 2.07 -13.53
N SER A 139 -1.41 3.03 -14.34
CA SER A 139 0.00 3.20 -14.73
C SER A 139 0.83 4.00 -13.71
N LEU A 140 0.22 4.56 -12.67
CA LEU A 140 0.91 5.37 -11.66
C LEU A 140 1.48 4.49 -10.54
N ASN A 141 2.78 4.58 -10.32
CA ASN A 141 3.49 3.81 -9.30
C ASN A 141 3.19 4.26 -7.87
N HIS A 142 3.54 3.40 -6.92
CA HIS A 142 3.38 3.68 -5.50
C HIS A 142 4.52 4.51 -4.89
N SER A 143 4.17 5.50 -4.07
CA SER A 143 5.04 6.07 -3.04
C SER A 143 4.29 6.25 -1.72
N CYS A 144 4.95 6.00 -0.58
CA CYS A 144 4.38 6.31 0.74
C CYS A 144 4.42 7.82 1.08
N ASP A 145 5.12 8.62 0.27
CA ASP A 145 5.08 10.08 0.20
C ASP A 145 4.75 10.44 -1.25
N ASN A 146 3.50 10.17 -1.62
CA ASN A 146 2.98 10.27 -2.99
C ASN A 146 2.90 11.72 -3.47
N SER A 147 3.06 11.92 -4.78
CA SER A 147 2.90 13.25 -5.41
C SER A 147 1.45 13.55 -5.78
N CYS A 148 0.63 12.52 -6.00
CA CYS A 148 -0.75 12.65 -6.46
C CYS A 148 -1.76 11.94 -5.56
N GLU A 149 -2.96 12.52 -5.44
CA GLU A 149 -4.13 11.92 -4.81
C GLU A 149 -5.18 11.56 -5.86
N ILE A 150 -5.88 10.45 -5.62
CA ILE A 150 -7.02 10.00 -6.43
C ILE A 150 -8.29 10.47 -5.73
N MET A 151 -9.13 11.16 -6.48
CA MET A 151 -10.42 11.66 -6.01
C MET A 151 -11.52 11.16 -6.93
N ASP A 152 -12.68 10.84 -6.39
CA ASP A 152 -13.90 10.70 -7.18
C ASP A 152 -14.32 12.05 -7.78
N CYS A 153 -14.98 12.00 -8.94
CA CYS A 153 -15.62 13.17 -9.52
C CYS A 153 -16.78 12.78 -10.45
N GLN A 154 -17.66 13.74 -10.72
CA GLN A 154 -18.50 13.71 -11.91
C GLN A 154 -17.68 14.23 -13.10
N VAL A 155 -17.52 13.42 -14.15
CA VAL A 155 -16.89 13.84 -15.41
C VAL A 155 -17.93 14.58 -16.27
N THR A 156 -19.16 14.06 -16.29
CA THR A 156 -20.35 14.73 -16.86
C THR A 156 -21.48 14.66 -15.84
N SER A 157 -22.64 15.26 -16.13
CA SER A 157 -23.84 15.12 -15.29
C SER A 157 -24.26 13.66 -15.05
N GLU A 158 -23.88 12.76 -15.94
CA GLU A 158 -24.33 11.36 -15.96
C GLU A 158 -23.20 10.36 -15.70
N VAL A 159 -21.94 10.76 -15.85
CA VAL A 159 -20.78 9.87 -15.80
C VAL A 159 -19.91 10.19 -14.59
N ALA A 160 -19.84 9.25 -13.65
CA ALA A 160 -18.87 9.25 -12.57
C ALA A 160 -17.48 8.81 -13.09
N GLY A 161 -16.43 9.34 -12.48
CA GLY A 161 -15.05 9.00 -12.80
C GLY A 161 -14.09 9.45 -11.71
N ILE A 162 -12.83 9.59 -12.06
CA ILE A 162 -11.78 9.97 -11.13
C ILE A 162 -10.98 11.17 -11.62
N LYS A 163 -10.40 11.90 -10.67
CA LYS A 163 -9.40 12.94 -10.91
C LYS A 163 -8.11 12.59 -10.18
N VAL A 164 -6.99 12.72 -10.88
CA VAL A 164 -5.65 12.68 -10.30
C VAL A 164 -5.21 14.11 -10.01
N ARG A 165 -4.92 14.44 -8.75
CA ARG A 165 -4.52 15.79 -8.33
C ARG A 165 -3.15 15.77 -7.66
N CYS A 166 -2.25 16.64 -8.11
CA CYS A 166 -0.95 16.82 -7.45
C CYS A 166 -1.12 17.51 -6.08
N LYS A 167 -0.41 17.00 -5.07
CA LYS A 167 -0.41 17.55 -3.70
C LYS A 167 0.51 18.77 -3.55
N HIS A 168 1.46 18.91 -4.46
CA HIS A 168 2.45 19.97 -4.48
C HIS A 168 2.89 20.25 -5.92
N GLN A 169 3.61 21.36 -6.11
CA GLN A 169 4.17 21.71 -7.42
C GLN A 169 5.22 20.67 -7.83
N LEU A 170 5.09 20.17 -9.07
CA LEU A 170 6.03 19.25 -9.69
C LEU A 170 6.82 19.96 -10.81
N LYS A 171 7.99 19.42 -11.13
CA LYS A 171 8.83 19.85 -12.24
C LYS A 171 8.68 18.87 -13.42
N PRO A 172 8.91 19.33 -14.67
CA PRO A 172 9.00 18.43 -15.81
C PRO A 172 10.04 17.33 -15.55
N GLY A 173 9.64 16.07 -15.74
CA GLY A 173 10.46 14.88 -15.46
C GLY A 173 10.25 14.24 -14.09
N ASP A 174 9.53 14.89 -13.16
CA ASP A 174 9.15 14.25 -11.89
C ASP A 174 8.12 13.12 -12.15
N GLU A 175 8.30 11.98 -11.47
CA GLU A 175 7.36 10.87 -11.55
C GLU A 175 6.06 11.16 -10.78
N LEU A 176 4.93 10.82 -11.39
CA LEU A 176 3.62 10.87 -10.75
C LEU A 176 3.39 9.57 -9.96
N THR A 177 3.22 9.69 -8.65
CA THR A 177 3.04 8.55 -7.75
C THR A 177 1.79 8.71 -6.90
N ILE A 178 1.16 7.59 -6.56
CA ILE A 178 -0.02 7.49 -5.69
C ILE A 178 0.26 6.55 -4.51
N ASN A 179 -0.66 6.44 -3.55
CA ASN A 179 -0.54 5.47 -2.45
C ASN A 179 -1.46 4.26 -2.66
N TYR A 180 -0.91 3.05 -2.56
CA TYR A 180 -1.67 1.79 -2.67
C TYR A 180 -2.08 1.24 -1.30
N VAL A 181 -1.56 1.83 -0.23
CA VAL A 181 -1.77 1.40 1.15
C VAL A 181 -2.13 2.60 2.01
N ASP A 182 -2.72 2.30 3.17
CA ASP A 182 -2.97 3.30 4.19
C ASP A 182 -1.65 3.87 4.72
N LEU A 183 -1.50 5.19 4.58
CA LEU A 183 -0.32 5.95 4.98
C LEU A 183 -0.25 6.16 6.51
N ALA A 184 -1.32 5.90 7.27
CA ALA A 184 -1.32 5.98 8.72
C ALA A 184 -0.57 4.81 9.38
N LEU A 185 -0.44 3.70 8.67
CA LEU A 185 0.29 2.51 9.10
C LEU A 185 1.79 2.77 9.21
N GLY A 186 2.45 2.05 10.12
CA GLY A 186 3.91 2.05 10.25
C GLY A 186 4.60 1.39 9.05
N ARG A 187 5.88 1.71 8.83
CA ARG A 187 6.67 1.25 7.68
C ARG A 187 6.60 -0.26 7.45
N ARG A 188 6.82 -1.07 8.50
CA ARG A 188 6.76 -2.54 8.43
C ARG A 188 5.43 -3.03 7.87
N ALA A 189 4.32 -2.50 8.37
CA ALA A 189 2.98 -2.88 7.93
C ALA A 189 2.71 -2.46 6.48
N ARG A 190 3.06 -1.22 6.10
CA ARG A 190 2.94 -0.76 4.70
C ARG A 190 3.73 -1.65 3.74
N ARG A 191 5.00 -1.93 4.04
CA ARG A 191 5.85 -2.79 3.19
C ARG A 191 5.35 -4.24 3.13
N ALA A 192 4.84 -4.78 4.24
CA ALA A 192 4.24 -6.11 4.25
C ALA A 192 2.98 -6.19 3.38
N MET A 193 2.10 -5.19 3.45
CA MET A 193 0.91 -5.11 2.59
C MET A 193 1.27 -4.96 1.12
N LEU A 194 2.24 -4.10 0.80
CA LEU A 194 2.71 -3.93 -0.58
C LEU A 194 3.32 -5.21 -1.13
N LYS A 195 4.16 -5.90 -0.34
CA LYS A 195 4.71 -7.20 -0.74
C LYS A 195 3.60 -8.24 -0.89
N ARG A 196 2.61 -8.24 -0.01
CA ARG A 196 1.50 -9.20 -0.02
C ARG A 196 0.50 -8.96 -1.15
N ALA A 197 0.29 -7.74 -1.64
CA ALA A 197 -0.74 -7.43 -2.64
C ALA A 197 -0.17 -7.08 -4.02
N TYR A 198 1.02 -6.48 -4.06
CA TYR A 198 1.68 -5.94 -5.27
C TYR A 198 3.08 -6.53 -5.49
N ASN A 199 3.50 -7.49 -4.65
CA ASN A 199 4.73 -8.26 -4.76
C ASN A 199 6.08 -7.49 -4.79
N PHE A 200 6.10 -6.19 -4.49
CA PHE A 200 7.35 -5.40 -4.43
C PHE A 200 7.69 -4.88 -3.02
N TRP A 201 8.97 -4.55 -2.81
CA TRP A 201 9.44 -3.84 -1.62
C TRP A 201 9.52 -2.35 -1.89
N CYS A 202 8.72 -1.54 -1.20
CA CYS A 202 8.79 -0.10 -1.39
C CYS A 202 10.11 0.49 -0.86
N GLU A 203 10.75 1.30 -1.72
CA GLU A 203 12.02 2.00 -1.45
C GLU A 203 11.88 3.52 -1.57
N CYS A 204 10.66 4.06 -1.58
CA CYS A 204 10.43 5.51 -1.60
C CYS A 204 11.11 6.20 -0.41
N GLN A 205 11.36 7.51 -0.50
CA GLN A 205 12.08 8.27 0.52
C GLN A 205 11.53 8.06 1.94
N ARG A 206 10.20 8.02 2.10
CA ARG A 206 9.58 7.76 3.40
C ARG A 206 9.98 6.38 3.95
N CYS A 207 9.95 5.34 3.12
CA CYS A 207 10.42 4.00 3.51
C CYS A 207 11.95 3.93 3.69
N THR A 208 12.74 4.79 3.07
CA THR A 208 14.19 4.87 3.29
C THR A 208 14.51 5.43 4.68
N PHE A 209 13.78 6.46 5.12
CA PHE A 209 14.10 7.26 6.32
C PHE A 209 13.18 7.02 7.51
N GLU A 210 12.16 6.17 7.41
CA GLU A 210 11.45 5.61 8.57
C GLU A 210 12.14 4.31 9.04
N GLY A 211 12.18 4.09 10.36
CA GLY A 211 12.59 2.82 10.97
C GLY A 211 11.39 1.92 11.27
N ASP A 212 11.67 0.65 11.58
CA ASP A 212 10.62 -0.29 11.99
C ASP A 212 10.53 -0.45 13.53
N ASP A 213 11.63 -0.18 14.24
CA ASP A 213 11.71 -0.23 15.70
C ASP A 213 12.93 0.55 16.24
N ALA A 214 12.99 0.68 17.56
CA ALA A 214 14.05 1.40 18.26
C ALA A 214 15.38 0.63 18.37
N TYR A 215 15.45 -0.61 17.86
CA TYR A 215 16.61 -1.48 18.05
C TYR A 215 17.51 -1.57 16.82
N SER A 216 17.11 -0.97 15.69
CA SER A 216 17.95 -0.83 14.50
C SER A 216 18.10 0.64 14.12
N CYS A 217 19.33 1.06 13.85
CA CYS A 217 19.56 2.43 13.39
C CYS A 217 19.01 2.62 11.98
N THR A 218 18.15 3.62 11.79
CA THR A 218 17.53 3.91 10.49
C THR A 218 18.55 4.26 9.41
N GLU A 219 19.69 4.85 9.76
CA GLU A 219 20.75 5.23 8.81
C GLU A 219 21.70 4.07 8.50
N CYS A 220 22.48 3.60 9.49
CA CYS A 220 23.55 2.62 9.28
C CYS A 220 23.13 1.15 9.48
N LYS A 221 21.86 0.91 9.84
CA LYS A 221 21.27 -0.43 10.09
C LYS A 221 21.89 -1.22 11.25
N THR A 222 22.87 -0.67 11.95
CA THR A 222 23.46 -1.28 13.15
C THR A 222 22.39 -1.56 14.21
N LEU A 223 22.46 -2.73 14.83
CA LEU A 223 21.58 -3.12 15.92
C LEU A 223 22.05 -2.50 17.24
N SER A 224 21.11 -2.15 18.11
CA SER A 224 21.41 -1.60 19.42
C SER A 224 21.99 -2.65 20.36
N PRO A 225 22.85 -2.27 21.34
CA PRO A 225 23.56 -3.23 22.17
C PRO A 225 22.60 -4.08 23.00
N ILE A 226 22.96 -5.35 23.17
CA ILE A 226 22.28 -6.27 24.09
C ILE A 226 22.57 -5.80 25.52
N ILE A 227 21.54 -5.83 26.35
CA ILE A 227 21.60 -5.50 27.77
C ILE A 227 20.95 -6.61 28.57
N ASP A 228 21.26 -6.68 29.86
CA ASP A 228 20.58 -7.58 30.79
C ASP A 228 19.09 -7.25 30.85
N ASN A 229 18.27 -8.29 31.07
CA ASN A 229 16.83 -8.13 31.19
C ASN A 229 16.51 -7.23 32.39
N PRO A 230 15.94 -6.03 32.19
CA PRO A 230 15.60 -5.13 33.28
C PRO A 230 14.45 -5.65 34.14
N ASN A 231 13.70 -6.66 33.68
CA ASN A 231 12.68 -7.36 34.45
C ASN A 231 12.88 -8.89 34.34
N PRO A 232 13.68 -9.50 35.24
CA PRO A 232 14.01 -10.92 35.18
C PRO A 232 12.79 -11.87 35.27
N ASN A 233 11.63 -11.36 35.70
CA ASN A 233 10.38 -12.13 35.78
C ASN A 233 9.58 -12.12 34.46
N LEU A 234 9.95 -11.32 33.45
CA LEU A 234 9.41 -11.40 32.10
C LEU A 234 10.33 -12.22 31.19
N THR A 235 9.92 -13.43 30.83
CA THR A 235 10.59 -14.27 29.83
C THR A 235 9.99 -14.00 28.45
N ASN A 236 10.61 -13.11 27.67
CA ASN A 236 10.18 -12.80 26.30
C ASN A 236 10.64 -13.85 25.26
N GLY A 237 10.52 -15.14 25.60
CA GLY A 237 11.18 -16.21 24.85
C GLY A 237 12.70 -15.96 24.75
N ASN A 238 13.40 -16.69 23.88
CA ASN A 238 14.86 -16.54 23.70
C ASN A 238 15.29 -15.22 23.01
N ILE A 239 14.52 -14.13 23.16
CA ILE A 239 14.81 -12.85 22.52
C ILE A 239 15.72 -12.01 23.43
N PRO A 240 16.92 -11.61 22.98
CA PRO A 240 17.83 -10.82 23.78
C PRO A 240 17.28 -9.39 23.97
N TYR A 241 17.34 -8.90 25.21
CA TYR A 241 16.97 -7.52 25.54
C TYR A 241 17.99 -6.55 24.95
N ARG A 242 17.52 -5.45 24.34
CA ARG A 242 18.40 -4.44 23.74
C ARG A 242 18.05 -3.05 24.26
N LYS A 243 19.06 -2.19 24.41
CA LYS A 243 18.84 -0.78 24.76
C LYS A 243 18.25 -0.04 23.55
N PRO A 244 17.09 0.64 23.64
CA PRO A 244 16.54 1.37 22.50
C PRO A 244 17.41 2.56 22.13
N PHE A 245 17.53 2.84 20.83
CA PHE A 245 18.14 4.06 20.31
C PHE A 245 17.22 5.27 20.50
N ALA A 246 17.82 6.46 20.45
CA ALA A 246 17.07 7.70 20.50
C ALA A 246 16.23 7.87 19.22
N ALA A 247 14.94 8.14 19.40
CA ALA A 247 14.06 8.50 18.30
C ALA A 247 14.34 9.93 17.83
N CYS A 248 14.05 10.21 16.55
CA CYS A 248 13.97 11.58 16.07
C CYS A 248 12.91 12.35 16.89
N SER A 249 13.30 13.44 17.53
CA SER A 249 12.44 14.22 18.43
C SER A 249 11.18 14.76 17.75
N ARG A 250 11.24 15.00 16.44
CA ARG A 250 10.13 15.55 15.64
C ARG A 250 9.16 14.46 15.17
N CYS A 251 9.61 13.50 14.35
CA CYS A 251 8.70 12.52 13.74
C CYS A 251 8.46 11.27 14.58
N ARG A 252 9.40 10.95 15.49
CA ARG A 252 9.42 9.72 16.32
C ARG A 252 9.31 8.39 15.55
N ASN A 253 9.45 8.42 14.23
CA ASN A 253 9.38 7.26 13.33
C ASN A 253 10.75 6.85 12.76
N ALA A 254 11.85 7.39 13.29
CA ALA A 254 13.21 7.05 12.93
C ALA A 254 14.09 7.04 14.18
N TRP A 255 15.06 6.11 14.24
CA TRP A 255 15.92 5.90 15.41
C TRP A 255 17.39 5.89 15.02
N TYR A 256 18.25 6.51 15.82
CA TYR A 256 19.65 6.69 15.49
C TYR A 256 20.58 6.25 16.63
N CYS A 257 21.62 5.49 16.28
CA CYS A 257 22.65 5.08 17.23
C CYS A 257 23.52 6.26 17.72
N SER A 258 23.54 7.36 16.97
CA SER A 258 24.32 8.55 17.28
C SER A 258 23.73 9.81 16.64
N SER A 259 24.10 10.98 17.16
CA SER A 259 23.79 12.28 16.55
C SER A 259 24.42 12.44 15.16
N THR A 260 25.54 11.75 14.89
CA THR A 260 26.18 11.71 13.57
C THR A 260 25.28 11.04 12.55
N CYS A 261 24.75 9.84 12.85
CA CYS A 261 23.80 9.15 11.96
C CYS A 261 22.53 9.96 11.73
N GLN A 262 22.01 10.63 12.76
CA GLN A 262 20.87 11.52 12.61
C GLN A 262 21.17 12.68 11.64
N LYS A 263 22.33 13.34 11.77
CA LYS A 263 22.76 14.43 10.88
C LYS A 263 22.97 13.95 9.43
N GLN A 264 23.53 12.75 9.25
CA GLN A 264 23.73 12.15 7.92
C GLN A 264 22.39 11.86 7.25
N ALA A 265 21.47 11.18 7.95
CA ALA A 265 20.11 10.92 7.46
C ALA A 265 19.38 12.23 7.11
N TRP A 266 19.53 13.26 7.95
CA TRP A 266 18.94 14.58 7.73
C TRP A 266 19.41 15.22 6.42
N LYS A 267 20.72 15.16 6.14
CA LYS A 267 21.32 15.66 4.89
C LYS A 267 20.88 14.85 3.67
N ARG A 268 20.81 13.52 3.79
CA ARG A 268 20.45 12.60 2.70
C ARG A 268 18.99 12.71 2.27
N GLY A 269 18.08 13.10 3.15
CA GLY A 269 16.68 13.29 2.75
C GLY A 269 15.65 13.16 3.87
N HIS A 270 16.01 12.71 5.08
CA HIS A 270 15.04 12.61 6.17
C HIS A 270 14.32 13.95 6.42
N LYS A 271 15.00 15.09 6.27
CA LYS A 271 14.39 16.41 6.43
C LYS A 271 13.15 16.67 5.56
N LEU A 272 13.05 15.98 4.41
CA LEU A 272 11.95 16.12 3.44
C LEU A 272 10.70 15.35 3.91
N ILE A 273 10.89 14.21 4.57
CA ILE A 273 9.80 13.33 5.04
C ILE A 273 9.53 13.47 6.55
N CYS A 274 10.36 14.23 7.27
CA CYS A 274 10.24 14.40 8.72
C CYS A 274 9.05 15.29 9.09
N LYS A 275 7.88 14.66 9.26
CA LYS A 275 6.62 15.31 9.64
C LYS A 275 6.22 14.90 11.06
N ASP A 276 5.45 15.75 11.73
CA ASP A 276 4.81 15.40 13.01
C ASP A 276 3.54 14.61 12.73
N TRP A 277 3.69 13.29 12.64
CA TRP A 277 2.61 12.36 12.30
C TRP A 277 1.50 12.32 13.36
N THR A 278 1.71 12.88 14.56
CA THR A 278 0.64 13.00 15.56
C THR A 278 -0.39 14.07 15.19
N LYS A 279 0.01 15.11 14.44
CA LYS A 279 -0.86 16.20 13.99
C LYS A 279 -1.59 15.89 12.67
N GLU A 280 -0.98 15.10 11.79
CA GLU A 280 -1.64 14.68 10.53
C GLU A 280 -2.81 13.71 10.78
N ARG A 281 -2.66 12.78 11.73
CA ARG A 281 -3.75 11.87 12.12
C ARG A 281 -5.01 12.59 12.62
N SER A 282 -4.87 13.82 13.11
CA SER A 282 -5.99 14.67 13.58
C SER A 282 -6.64 15.48 12.45
N SER A 283 -5.92 15.72 11.34
CA SER A 283 -6.39 16.56 10.23
C SER A 283 -6.98 15.74 9.08
N SER A 284 -6.62 14.46 8.95
CA SER A 284 -7.32 13.51 8.06
C SER A 284 -8.73 13.15 8.53
N SER A 285 -9.12 13.55 9.74
CA SER A 285 -10.47 13.36 10.31
C SER A 285 -11.38 14.56 10.11
N ALA A 286 -10.89 15.63 9.48
CA ALA A 286 -11.53 16.95 9.45
C ALA A 286 -11.93 17.44 8.04
N ASN A 287 -11.68 16.66 6.99
CA ASN A 287 -12.06 16.97 5.60
C ASN A 287 -12.90 15.86 5.00
#